data_AF-A0A942P906-F1
#
_entry.id   AF-A0A942P906-F1
#
_cell.length_a   1.000
_cell.length_b   1.000
_cell.length_c   1.000
_cell.angle_alpha   90.00
_cell.angle_beta   90.00
_cell.angle_gamma   90.00
#
_symmetry.space_group_name_H-M   'P 1'
#
loop_
_entity.id
_entity.type
_entity.pdbx_description
1 polymer ?
#
loop_
_entity_poly.entity_id
_entity_poly.type
_entity_poly.pdbx_seq_one_letter_code
_entity_poly.pdbx_strand_id
1 'polypeptide(L)'
;QFIESCMVVGQDKRFLGVLIVPSLLEFRLAGFQERSLAELAENDIARKIIKNEIKQIILPAKGYKKYEQIRDFYMLKEHFQVGEELTNLFKLRRHVIDRKFAVEIASLFENETIKKS
;
A
#
# COMPACT_ATOMS: atom_id res chain seq x y z
N GLN A 1 -4.39 -11.29 -9.19
CA GLN A 1 -3.98 -9.87 -8.99
C GLN A 1 -4.07 -9.60 -7.50
N PHE A 2 -2.96 -9.51 -6.77
CA PHE A 2 -2.97 -9.61 -5.29
C PHE A 2 -3.32 -8.31 -4.56
N ILE A 3 -3.49 -7.21 -5.29
CA ILE A 3 -3.82 -5.89 -4.75
C ILE A 3 -5.29 -5.60 -5.06
N GLU A 4 -6.10 -5.39 -4.02
CA GLU A 4 -7.50 -4.99 -4.16
C GLU A 4 -7.63 -3.48 -4.41
N SER A 5 -6.88 -2.70 -3.65
CA SER A 5 -6.86 -1.24 -3.76
C SER A 5 -5.50 -0.70 -3.35
N CYS A 6 -5.09 0.41 -3.95
CA CYS A 6 -3.88 1.10 -3.55
C CYS A 6 -4.03 2.62 -3.65
N MET A 7 -3.25 3.34 -2.86
CA MET A 7 -3.18 4.79 -2.87
C MET A 7 -1.73 5.25 -2.73
N VAL A 8 -1.27 6.05 -3.68
CA VAL A 8 0.07 6.66 -3.62
C VAL A 8 0.03 7.85 -2.66
N VAL A 9 1.04 7.91 -1.78
CA VAL A 9 1.21 8.93 -0.74
C VAL A 9 2.61 9.55 -0.81
N GLY A 10 2.77 10.74 -0.20
CA GLY A 10 4.05 11.43 -0.18
C GLY A 10 4.40 12.15 -1.49
N GLN A 11 3.40 12.66 -2.22
CA GLN A 11 3.63 13.49 -3.41
C GLN A 11 4.47 14.74 -3.09
N ASP A 12 4.38 15.25 -1.87
CA ASP A 12 5.18 16.37 -1.34
C ASP A 12 6.48 15.92 -0.66
N LYS A 13 6.85 14.64 -0.74
CA LYS A 13 8.06 14.06 -0.13
C LYS A 13 9.12 13.75 -1.19
N ARG A 14 10.35 13.51 -0.72
CA ARG A 14 11.51 13.19 -1.58
C ARG A 14 11.33 11.89 -2.38
N PHE A 15 10.46 11.00 -1.93
CA PHE A 15 10.10 9.74 -2.57
C PHE A 15 8.62 9.46 -2.35
N LEU A 16 8.06 8.54 -3.13
CA LEU A 16 6.68 8.12 -3.01
C LEU A 16 6.57 6.90 -2.09
N GLY A 17 5.50 6.88 -1.30
CA GLY A 17 5.03 5.70 -0.58
C GLY A 17 3.71 5.22 -1.18
N VAL A 18 3.29 4.00 -0.86
CA VAL A 18 1.98 3.49 -1.26
C VAL A 18 1.30 2.79 -0.10
N LEU A 19 0.02 3.11 0.13
CA LEU A 19 -0.87 2.32 0.97
C LEU A 19 -1.55 1.26 0.11
N ILE A 20 -1.54 0.01 0.57
CA ILE A 20 -2.06 -1.13 -0.19
C ILE A 20 -3.03 -1.92 0.66
N VAL A 21 -4.21 -2.17 0.10
CA VAL A 21 -5.15 -3.16 0.59
C VAL A 21 -4.92 -4.45 -0.23
N PRO A 22 -4.35 -5.51 0.37
CA PRO A 22 -4.17 -6.78 -0.32
C PRO A 22 -5.52 -7.50 -0.48
N SER A 23 -5.66 -8.30 -1.53
CA SER A 23 -6.88 -9.09 -1.75
C SER A 23 -6.81 -10.41 -0.96
N LEU A 24 -7.56 -10.50 0.14
CA LEU A 24 -7.67 -11.75 0.93
C LEU A 24 -8.14 -12.92 0.08
N LEU A 25 -9.05 -12.67 -0.86
CA LEU A 25 -9.59 -13.70 -1.75
C LEU A 25 -8.47 -14.33 -2.61
N GLU A 26 -7.67 -13.49 -3.26
CA GLU A 26 -6.59 -13.95 -4.16
C GLU A 26 -5.49 -14.67 -3.40
N PHE A 27 -5.14 -14.19 -2.20
CA PHE A 27 -4.21 -14.91 -1.32
C PHE A 27 -4.76 -16.27 -0.90
N ARG A 28 -6.03 -16.35 -0.51
CA ARG A 28 -6.68 -17.63 -0.16
C ARG A 28 -6.66 -18.61 -1.33
N LEU A 29 -6.96 -18.14 -2.54
CA LEU A 29 -6.88 -18.97 -3.76
C LEU A 29 -5.45 -19.45 -4.05
N ALA A 30 -4.44 -18.66 -3.66
CA ALA A 30 -3.03 -19.03 -3.75
C ALA A 30 -2.56 -19.97 -2.61
N GLY A 31 -3.45 -20.39 -1.70
CA GLY A 31 -3.16 -21.37 -0.63
C GLY A 31 -2.80 -20.76 0.73
N PHE A 32 -2.97 -19.45 0.91
CA PHE A 32 -2.79 -18.76 2.18
C PHE A 32 -3.97 -19.05 3.13
N GLN A 33 -3.70 -19.21 4.43
CA GLN A 33 -4.68 -19.60 5.46
C GLN A 33 -5.15 -18.42 6.33
N GLU A 34 -4.60 -17.24 6.07
CA GLU A 34 -4.85 -15.99 6.75
C GLU A 34 -6.33 -15.62 6.64
N ARG A 35 -6.92 -15.32 7.80
CA ARG A 35 -8.36 -15.04 7.92
C ARG A 35 -8.66 -13.56 7.84
N SER A 36 -7.65 -12.72 8.09
CA SER A 36 -7.79 -11.27 8.15
C SER A 36 -6.65 -10.56 7.42
N LEU A 37 -6.92 -9.31 7.01
CA LEU A 37 -5.90 -8.44 6.43
C LEU A 37 -4.76 -8.16 7.40
N ALA A 38 -5.03 -8.11 8.71
CA ALA A 38 -4.02 -7.94 9.75
C ALA A 38 -3.00 -9.09 9.77
N GLU A 39 -3.48 -10.34 9.75
CA GLU A 39 -2.62 -11.53 9.67
C GLU A 39 -1.82 -11.54 8.36
N LEU A 40 -2.48 -11.22 7.25
CA LEU A 40 -1.82 -11.14 5.95
C LEU A 40 -0.76 -10.04 5.93
N ALA A 41 -1.05 -8.88 6.53
CA ALA A 41 -0.12 -7.77 6.72
C ALA A 41 1.10 -8.16 7.55
N GLU A 42 1.02 -9.18 8.40
CA GLU A 42 2.16 -9.67 9.20
C GLU A 42 2.93 -10.79 8.50
N ASN A 43 2.37 -11.40 7.45
CA ASN A 43 3.03 -12.45 6.69
C ASN A 43 4.10 -11.90 5.72
N ASP A 44 5.37 -12.26 5.95
CA ASP A 44 6.51 -11.88 5.11
C ASP A 44 6.42 -12.36 3.65
N ILE A 45 5.85 -13.54 3.41
CA ILE A 45 5.67 -14.09 2.07
C ILE A 45 4.62 -13.26 1.32
N ALA A 46 3.51 -12.92 1.97
CA ALA A 46 2.48 -12.08 1.38
C ALA A 46 3.04 -10.68 1.04
N ARG A 47 3.81 -10.08 1.95
CA ARG A 47 4.53 -8.83 1.70
C ARG A 47 5.46 -8.92 0.49
N LYS A 48 6.20 -10.02 0.33
CA LYS A 48 7.08 -10.24 -0.83
C LYS A 48 6.30 -10.33 -2.15
N ILE A 49 5.16 -11.01 -2.14
CA ILE A 49 4.27 -11.11 -3.31
C ILE A 49 3.77 -9.73 -3.70
N ILE A 50 3.23 -8.97 -2.75
CA ILE A 50 2.77 -7.59 -2.99
C ILE A 50 3.91 -6.71 -3.49
N LYS A 51 5.10 -6.79 -2.87
CA LYS A 51 6.28 -6.03 -3.32
C LYS A 51 6.65 -6.33 -4.77
N ASN A 52 6.54 -7.60 -5.19
CA ASN A 52 6.76 -7.98 -6.58
C ASN A 52 5.65 -7.46 -7.49
N GLU A 53 4.39 -7.52 -7.07
CA GLU A 53 3.25 -6.97 -7.83
C GLU A 53 3.41 -5.47 -8.07
N ILE A 54 3.75 -4.70 -7.04
CA ILE A 54 4.05 -3.26 -7.13
C ILE A 54 5.18 -3.02 -8.14
N LYS A 55 6.28 -3.80 -8.05
CA LYS A 55 7.37 -3.70 -9.01
C LYS A 55 6.89 -3.96 -10.43
N GLN A 56 6.04 -4.95 -10.67
CA GLN A 56 5.50 -5.24 -12.00
C GLN A 56 4.61 -4.10 -12.53
N ILE A 57 3.82 -3.48 -11.66
CA ILE A 57 2.98 -2.33 -12.03
C ILE A 57 3.83 -1.08 -12.34
N ILE A 58 4.94 -0.88 -11.62
CA ILE A 58 5.86 0.25 -11.79
C ILE A 58 6.88 0.00 -12.91
N LEU A 59 7.17 -1.26 -13.23
CA LEU A 59 8.03 -1.60 -14.36
C LEU A 59 7.45 -0.93 -15.61
N PRO A 60 8.30 -0.32 -16.43
CA PRO A 60 7.89 0.73 -17.35
C PRO A 60 7.00 0.16 -18.46
N ALA A 61 5.70 0.13 -18.21
CA ALA A 61 4.70 0.14 -19.26
C ALA A 61 4.83 1.51 -19.96
N LYS A 62 5.76 1.57 -20.92
CA LYS A 62 5.92 2.63 -21.93
C LYS A 62 6.06 4.05 -21.37
N GLY A 63 7.28 4.43 -20.98
CA GLY A 63 7.70 5.85 -21.03
C GLY A 63 7.61 6.66 -19.73
N TYR A 64 7.25 6.07 -18.59
CA TYR A 64 7.33 6.76 -17.31
C TYR A 64 8.80 6.93 -16.90
N LYS A 65 9.23 8.18 -16.92
CA LYS A 65 10.58 8.60 -16.60
C LYS A 65 10.85 8.33 -15.11
N LYS A 66 12.10 7.95 -14.82
CA LYS A 66 12.73 7.43 -13.58
C LYS A 66 12.40 8.07 -12.20
N TYR A 67 11.39 8.92 -12.06
CA TYR A 67 11.17 9.82 -10.91
C TYR A 67 10.10 9.35 -9.90
N GLU A 68 9.25 8.39 -10.24
CA GLU A 68 8.22 7.87 -9.34
C GLU A 68 8.62 6.53 -8.71
N GLN A 69 9.87 6.43 -8.23
CA GLN A 69 10.29 5.25 -7.49
C GLN A 69 9.56 5.22 -6.15
N ILE A 70 8.44 4.48 -6.11
CA ILE A 70 7.81 4.05 -4.87
C ILE A 70 8.89 3.33 -4.07
N ARG A 71 9.33 3.97 -2.99
CA ARG A 71 10.46 3.49 -2.19
C ARG A 71 10.01 2.44 -1.21
N ASP A 72 8.83 2.64 -0.64
CA ASP A 72 8.26 1.75 0.35
C ASP A 72 6.73 1.70 0.24
N PHE A 73 6.14 0.66 0.82
CA PHE A 73 4.69 0.50 0.86
C PHE A 73 4.24 0.02 2.24
N TYR A 74 3.05 0.43 2.63
CA TYR A 74 2.39 -0.04 3.83
C TYR A 74 1.23 -0.95 3.45
N MET A 75 1.17 -2.13 4.05
CA MET A 75 0.08 -3.06 3.86
C MET A 75 -0.97 -2.83 4.93
N LEU A 76 -2.14 -2.36 4.51
CA LEU A 76 -3.24 -2.03 5.40
C LEU A 76 -3.81 -3.30 6.04
N LYS A 77 -4.08 -3.20 7.34
CA LYS A 77 -4.69 -4.28 8.14
C LYS A 77 -6.21 -4.33 8.00
N GLU A 78 -6.80 -3.35 7.30
CA GLU A 78 -8.24 -3.18 7.13
C GLU A 78 -8.55 -2.62 5.73
N HIS A 79 -9.76 -2.88 5.24
CA HIS A 79 -10.26 -2.31 3.99
C HIS A 79 -10.69 -0.85 4.20
N PHE A 80 -10.74 -0.08 3.12
CA PHE A 80 -11.35 1.24 3.16
C PHE A 80 -12.87 1.13 3.34
N GLN A 81 -13.45 1.93 4.23
CA GLN A 81 -14.87 1.91 4.52
C GLN A 81 -15.65 2.92 3.66
N VAL A 82 -16.80 2.48 3.15
CA VAL A 82 -17.73 3.34 2.41
C VAL A 82 -18.41 4.30 3.37
N GLY A 83 -18.39 5.58 3.03
CA GLY A 83 -18.88 6.67 3.88
C GLY A 83 -17.77 7.39 4.64
N GLU A 84 -16.65 6.71 4.91
CA GLU A 84 -15.47 7.28 5.58
C GLU A 84 -14.34 7.57 4.57
N GLU A 85 -13.51 6.58 4.25
CA GLU A 85 -12.38 6.70 3.31
C GLU A 85 -12.82 6.58 1.85
N LEU A 86 -13.92 5.90 1.59
CA LEU A 86 -14.56 5.85 0.29
C LEU A 86 -15.80 6.75 0.28
N THR A 87 -16.00 7.47 -0.81
CA THR A 87 -17.30 8.09 -1.10
C THR A 87 -18.36 7.00 -1.31
N ASN A 88 -19.64 7.36 -1.28
CA ASN A 88 -20.74 6.47 -1.66
C ASN A 88 -20.63 5.95 -3.12
N LEU A 89 -19.75 6.55 -3.92
CA LEU A 89 -19.40 6.12 -5.28
C LEU A 89 -18.09 5.30 -5.32
N PHE A 90 -17.64 4.76 -4.19
CA PHE A 90 -16.39 3.99 -4.04
C PHE A 90 -15.12 4.73 -4.47
N LYS A 91 -15.15 6.06 -4.57
CA LYS A 91 -13.95 6.88 -4.82
C LYS A 91 -13.18 7.14 -3.53
N LEU A 92 -11.86 7.01 -3.59
CA LEU A 92 -10.94 7.30 -2.48
C LEU A 92 -10.99 8.79 -2.08
N ARG A 93 -11.26 9.04 -0.81
CA ARG A 93 -11.13 10.35 -0.17
C ARG A 93 -9.72 10.48 0.38
N ARG A 94 -8.78 10.83 -0.51
CA ARG A 94 -7.34 10.94 -0.17
C ARG A 94 -7.07 11.76 1.09
N HIS A 95 -7.74 12.89 1.26
CA HIS A 95 -7.60 13.74 2.44
C HIS A 95 -8.03 13.07 3.77
N VAL A 96 -8.99 12.14 3.74
CA VAL A 96 -9.42 11.36 4.93
C VAL A 96 -8.40 10.27 5.19
N ILE A 97 -8.01 9.53 4.14
CA ILE A 97 -7.01 8.46 4.22
C ILE A 97 -5.69 9.00 4.75
N ASP A 98 -5.21 10.13 4.22
CA ASP A 98 -3.96 10.77 4.65
C ASP A 98 -3.98 11.16 6.13
N ARG A 99 -5.15 11.56 6.67
CA ARG A 99 -5.30 11.91 8.09
C ARG A 99 -5.45 10.68 8.97
N LYS A 100 -6.26 9.70 8.55
CA LYS A 100 -6.55 8.49 9.33
C LYS A 100 -5.33 7.58 9.42
N PHE A 101 -4.61 7.41 8.31
CA PHE A 101 -3.39 6.60 8.22
C PHE A 101 -2.11 7.45 8.31
N ALA A 102 -2.18 8.62 8.94
CA ALA A 102 -1.05 9.55 9.02
C ALA A 102 0.18 8.90 9.66
N VAL A 103 -0.01 8.02 10.65
CA VAL A 103 1.05 7.31 11.38
C VAL A 103 1.73 6.28 10.49
N GLU A 104 0.95 5.48 9.78
CA GLU A 104 1.40 4.46 8.84
C GLU A 104 2.14 5.10 7.67
N ILE A 105 1.58 6.18 7.12
CA ILE A 105 2.22 6.99 6.09
C ILE A 105 3.54 7.55 6.63
N ALA A 106 3.54 8.15 7.83
CA ALA A 106 4.76 8.69 8.43
C ALA A 106 5.83 7.59 8.58
N SER A 107 5.47 6.38 9.00
CA SER A 107 6.40 5.25 9.16
C SER A 107 7.14 4.88 7.87
N LEU A 108 6.50 5.06 6.71
CA LEU A 108 7.14 4.86 5.39
C LEU A 108 8.26 5.87 5.13
N PHE A 109 8.16 7.07 5.70
CA PHE A 109 9.13 8.15 5.53
C PHE A 109 10.12 8.25 6.70
N GLU A 110 9.76 7.73 7.87
CA GLU A 110 10.52 7.83 9.11
C GLU A 110 11.71 6.86 9.15
N ASN A 111 11.69 5.76 8.39
CA ASN A 111 12.84 4.86 8.23
C ASN A 111 14.11 5.52 7.62
N GLU A 112 14.07 6.81 7.27
CA GLU A 112 15.27 7.62 6.97
C GLU A 112 15.94 8.24 8.20
N THR A 113 15.23 8.53 9.29
CA THR A 113 15.82 9.25 10.43
C THR A 113 16.70 8.36 11.31
N ILE A 114 16.43 7.05 11.35
CA ILE A 114 17.15 6.11 12.24
C ILE A 114 18.47 5.59 11.63
N LYS A 115 18.68 5.71 10.30
CA LYS A 115 19.96 5.30 9.67
C LYS A 115 21.12 6.29 9.87
N LYS A 116 20.93 7.35 10.68
CA LYS A 116 21.99 8.24 11.15
C LYS A 116 22.11 8.15 12.67
N SER A 117 22.60 7.03 13.20
CA SER A 117 23.23 7.02 14.53
C SER A 117 24.20 5.86 14.67
#